data_AF-A0A955P2Q6-F1
#
_entry.id   AF-A0A955P2Q6-F1
#
_cell.length_a   1.000
_cell.length_b   1.000
_cell.length_c   1.000
_cell.angle_alpha   90.00
_cell.angle_beta   90.00
_cell.angle_gamma   90.00
#
_symmetry.space_group_name_H-M   'P 1'
#
loop_
_entity.id
_entity.type
_entity.pdbx_description
1 polymer ?
#
loop_
_entity_poly.entity_id
_entity_poly.type
_entity_poly.pdbx_seq_one_letter_code
_entity_poly.pdbx_strand_id
1 'polypeptide(L)' 'ETDKYESGKVYTLPKELDEEVARLHLGKLDAHLDTLTEKQAKYLGIPADGPYKPDHYRY' A
#
# COMPACT_ATOMS: atom_id res chain seq x y z
N GLU A 1 14.17 21.37 -10.24
CA GLU A 1 12.95 20.66 -9.79
C GLU A 1 12.99 20.51 -8.28
N THR A 2 12.41 21.45 -7.56
CA THR A 2 12.28 21.43 -6.07
C THR A 2 10.83 21.66 -5.64
N ASP A 3 9.87 21.58 -6.57
CA ASP A 3 8.49 22.04 -6.33
C ASP A 3 7.51 20.93 -5.93
N LYS A 4 7.96 19.68 -5.76
CA LYS A 4 7.06 18.59 -5.34
C LYS A 4 6.68 18.66 -3.86
N TYR A 5 7.53 19.25 -3.03
CA TYR A 5 7.34 19.35 -1.59
C TYR A 5 7.59 20.78 -1.12
N GLU A 6 6.61 21.35 -0.44
CA GLU A 6 6.67 22.71 0.08
C GLU A 6 7.50 22.75 1.36
N SER A 7 8.32 23.78 1.50
CA SER A 7 9.11 24.00 2.72
C SER A 7 8.20 24.27 3.92
N GLY A 8 8.54 23.68 5.07
CA GLY A 8 7.76 23.81 6.31
C GLY A 8 6.54 22.89 6.41
N LYS A 9 6.24 22.08 5.38
CA LYS A 9 5.20 21.04 5.45
C LYS A 9 5.80 19.66 5.76
N VAL A 10 5.01 18.85 6.45
CA VAL A 10 5.33 17.43 6.72
C VAL A 10 4.51 16.56 5.78
N TYR A 11 5.16 15.56 5.19
CA TYR A 11 4.56 14.64 4.24
C TYR A 11 4.80 13.20 4.72
N THR A 12 3.85 12.32 4.41
CA THR A 12 3.98 10.88 4.57
C THR A 12 4.12 10.22 3.21
N LEU A 13 4.68 9.01 3.19
CA LEU A 13 4.72 8.21 1.96
C LEU A 13 3.31 7.79 1.54
N PRO A 14 3.06 7.62 0.23
CA PRO A 14 1.86 6.95 -0.28
C PRO A 14 1.73 5.52 0.28
N LYS A 15 0.50 5.02 0.40
CA LYS A 15 0.21 3.70 0.98
C LYS A 15 0.84 2.56 0.20
N GLU A 16 0.97 2.70 -1.11
CA GLU A 16 1.58 1.69 -1.98
C GLU A 16 3.04 1.43 -1.57
N LEU A 17 3.75 2.48 -1.17
CA LEU A 17 5.13 2.34 -0.67
C LEU A 17 5.18 1.71 0.73
N ASP A 18 4.20 2.00 1.59
CA ASP A 18 4.09 1.37 2.91
C ASP A 18 3.80 -0.14 2.78
N GLU A 19 2.89 -0.51 1.89
CA GLU A 19 2.58 -1.90 1.57
C GLU A 19 3.78 -2.63 0.95
N GLU A 20 4.56 -1.97 0.09
CA GLU A 20 5.77 -2.55 -0.50
C GLU A 20 6.85 -2.79 0.57
N VAL A 21 7.04 -1.85 1.51
CA VAL A 21 7.92 -2.05 2.66
C VAL A 21 7.51 -3.31 3.42
N ALA A 22 6.22 -3.49 3.73
CA ALA A 22 5.74 -4.69 4.40
C ALA A 22 6.00 -5.97 3.57
N ARG A 23 5.71 -5.92 2.25
CA ARG A 23 5.88 -7.05 1.33
C ARG A 23 7.31 -7.58 1.29
N LEU A 24 8.31 -6.69 1.29
CA LEU A 24 9.73 -7.06 1.26
C LEU A 24 10.19 -7.85 2.51
N HIS A 25 9.49 -7.70 3.64
CA HIS A 25 9.85 -8.40 4.87
C HIS A 25 9.22 -9.79 5.00
N LEU A 26 8.17 -10.10 4.23
CA LEU A 26 7.42 -11.36 4.36
C LEU A 26 8.29 -12.60 4.16
N GLY A 27 9.21 -12.57 3.18
CA GLY A 27 10.10 -13.69 2.89
C GLY A 27 11.04 -14.04 4.05
N LYS A 28 11.40 -13.06 4.90
CA LYS A 28 12.23 -13.32 6.09
C LYS A 28 11.44 -14.06 7.18
N LEU A 29 10.12 -13.88 7.19
CA LEU A 29 9.20 -14.45 8.18
C LEU A 29 8.55 -15.76 7.71
N ASP A 30 8.92 -16.25 6.51
CA ASP A 30 8.26 -17.37 5.84
C ASP A 30 6.73 -17.18 5.72
N ALA A 31 6.32 -15.92 5.54
CA ALA A 31 4.92 -15.57 5.40
C ALA A 31 4.48 -15.66 3.92
N HIS A 32 3.40 -16.39 3.66
CA HIS A 32 2.79 -16.50 2.34
C HIS A 32 1.57 -15.59 2.25
N LEU A 33 1.62 -14.63 1.33
CA LEU A 33 0.52 -13.69 1.09
C LEU A 33 -0.37 -14.20 -0.04
N ASP A 34 -1.67 -14.31 0.22
CA ASP A 34 -2.65 -14.63 -0.81
C ASP A 34 -2.81 -13.47 -1.80
N THR A 35 -3.09 -13.81 -3.07
CA THR A 35 -3.40 -12.82 -4.11
C THR A 35 -4.90 -12.78 -4.37
N LEU A 36 -5.47 -11.59 -4.45
CA LEU A 36 -6.89 -11.42 -4.79
C LEU A 36 -7.15 -11.90 -6.22
N THR A 37 -8.20 -12.70 -6.39
CA THR A 37 -8.77 -12.96 -7.72
C THR A 37 -9.44 -11.70 -8.28
N GLU A 38 -9.56 -11.60 -9.59
CA GLU A 38 -10.26 -10.48 -10.25
C GLU A 38 -11.69 -10.28 -9.70
N LYS A 39 -12.39 -11.38 -9.42
CA LYS A 39 -13.74 -11.34 -8.83
C LYS A 39 -13.74 -10.73 -7.43
N GLN A 40 -12.77 -11.08 -6.58
CA GLN A 40 -12.65 -10.53 -5.23
C GLN A 40 -12.24 -9.05 -5.26
N ALA A 41 -11.26 -8.69 -6.08
CA ALA A 41 -10.83 -7.29 -6.26
C ALA A 41 -12.00 -6.41 -6.72
N LYS A 42 -12.76 -6.87 -7.73
CA LYS A 42 -13.98 -6.19 -8.19
C LYS A 42 -15.06 -6.11 -7.11
N TYR A 43 -15.25 -7.17 -6.33
CA TYR A 43 -16.24 -7.18 -5.24
C TYR A 43 -15.89 -6.16 -4.14
N LEU A 44 -14.61 -6.04 -3.81
CA LEU A 44 -14.11 -5.09 -2.81
C LEU A 44 -13.94 -3.66 -3.36
N GLY A 45 -13.92 -3.49 -4.69
CA GLY A 45 -13.71 -2.20 -5.33
C GLY A 45 -12.29 -1.67 -5.18
N ILE A 46 -11.30 -2.55 -5.02
CA ILE A 46 -9.87 -2.21 -4.89
C ILE A 46 -9.04 -2.93 -5.95
N PRO A 47 -7.85 -2.43 -6.32
CA PRO A 47 -6.93 -3.16 -7.18
C PRO A 47 -6.45 -4.47 -6.55
N ALA A 48 -6.07 -5.44 -7.38
CA ALA A 48 -5.59 -6.74 -6.88
C ALA A 48 -4.20 -6.66 -6.22
N ASP A 49 -3.43 -5.64 -6.58
CA ASP A 49 -2.07 -5.35 -6.12
C ASP A 49 -2.00 -4.27 -5.02
N GLY A 50 -3.12 -3.59 -4.72
CA GLY A 50 -3.23 -2.56 -3.69
C GLY A 50 -3.38 -1.15 -4.29
N PRO A 51 -3.49 -0.09 -3.46
CA PRO A 51 -3.52 -0.14 -2.01
C PRO A 51 -4.79 -0.83 -1.49
N TYR A 52 -4.66 -1.68 -0.47
CA TYR A 52 -5.74 -2.54 -0.01
C TYR A 52 -6.68 -1.86 1.00
N LYS A 53 -6.34 -0.64 1.45
CA LYS A 53 -7.05 0.07 2.51
C LYS A 53 -7.17 1.57 2.21
N PRO A 54 -8.27 2.22 2.63
CA PRO A 54 -8.48 3.65 2.42
C PRO A 54 -7.55 4.50 3.28
N ASP A 55 -7.39 5.78 2.92
CA ASP A 55 -6.44 6.72 3.54
C ASP A 55 -6.52 6.83 5.07
N HIS A 56 -7.74 6.94 5.59
CA HIS A 56 -8.02 7.11 7.01
C HIS A 56 -7.98 5.80 7.81
N TYR A 57 -7.64 4.68 7.17
CA TYR A 57 -7.55 3.39 7.84
C TYR A 57 -6.39 3.37 8.83
N ARG A 58 -6.64 2.86 10.04
CA ARG A 58 -5.69 2.99 11.15
C ARG A 58 -4.59 1.95 11.15
N TYR A 59 -4.82 0.77 10.58
CA TYR A 59 -3.86 -0.30 10.21
C TYR A 59 -4.57 -1.43 9.51
#